data_AF-A0A7C6JCC5-F1
#
_entry.id   AF-A0A7C6JCC5-F1
#
_cell.length_a   1.000
_cell.length_b   1.000
_cell.length_c   1.000
_cell.angle_alpha   90.00
_cell.angle_beta   90.00
_cell.angle_gamma   90.00
#
_symmetry.space_group_name_H-M   'P 1'
#
loop_
_entity.id
_entity.type
_entity.pdbx_description
1 polymer ?
#
loop_
_entity_poly.entity_id
_entity_poly.type
_entity_poly.pdbx_seq_one_letter_code
_entity_poly.pdbx_strand_id
1 'polypeptide(L)'
;MELIKTLFFVIVDRGKGNTVLHQLEILGGSSGTIFYGEGTSHTKQVKRSDAAPSRKEIVMVSAPSTLQGELHKLVQESFTIERKGHGIAFSVPFVEWDPSTTKKRTSLKSSHHCIFAIVDRGKGGECIKAARLAGARGGTVVHGHGAGIPVNYYFPLAIEPQKDIVMVLAASDEVSPIREEIYRALDLEKPGNGFLFVLPVTQISGFLKRRAK
;
A
#
# COMPACT_ATOMS: atom_id res chain seq x y z
N MET A 1 8.29 14.93 -24.41
CA MET A 1 8.45 15.18 -22.96
C MET A 1 7.97 13.93 -22.26
N GLU A 2 8.86 13.24 -21.53
CA GLU A 2 8.51 12.32 -20.44
C GLU A 2 7.10 12.33 -19.84
N LEU A 3 6.11 11.55 -20.30
CA LEU A 3 4.83 11.46 -19.57
C LEU A 3 5.08 10.60 -18.31
N ILE A 4 5.59 11.22 -17.25
CA ILE A 4 5.67 10.58 -15.95
C ILE A 4 4.23 10.30 -15.53
N LYS A 5 3.91 9.01 -15.44
CA LYS A 5 2.64 8.56 -14.89
C LYS A 5 2.79 8.44 -13.38
N THR A 6 1.66 8.51 -12.69
CA THR A 6 1.58 8.20 -11.27
C THR A 6 0.57 7.08 -11.10
N LEU A 7 0.90 6.12 -10.24
CA LEU A 7 -0.08 5.21 -9.68
C LEU A 7 -0.71 5.90 -8.47
N PHE A 8 -2.00 6.17 -8.57
CA PHE A 8 -2.78 6.77 -7.50
C PHE A 8 -3.58 5.68 -6.79
N PHE A 9 -3.33 5.53 -5.49
CA PHE A 9 -3.99 4.57 -4.63
C PHE A 9 -4.97 5.27 -3.71
N VAL A 10 -6.17 4.71 -3.57
CA VAL A 10 -7.19 5.16 -2.62
C VAL A 10 -7.68 3.97 -1.82
N ILE A 11 -7.45 3.98 -0.52
CA ILE A 11 -7.88 2.96 0.44
C ILE A 11 -9.13 3.49 1.15
N VAL A 12 -10.27 2.84 0.93
CA VAL A 12 -11.58 3.22 1.50
C VAL A 12 -12.28 2.03 2.14
N ASP A 13 -13.33 2.29 2.91
CA ASP A 13 -14.22 1.23 3.39
C ASP A 13 -14.88 0.48 2.23
N ARG A 14 -15.11 -0.81 2.42
CA ARG A 14 -15.77 -1.66 1.42
C ARG A 14 -17.13 -1.09 1.01
N GLY A 15 -17.43 -1.14 -0.29
CA GLY A 15 -18.64 -0.60 -0.90
C GLY A 15 -18.48 0.79 -1.49
N LYS A 16 -17.35 1.47 -1.27
CA LYS A 16 -17.06 2.80 -1.83
C LYS A 16 -16.18 2.76 -3.07
N GLY A 17 -15.51 1.64 -3.35
CA GLY A 17 -14.47 1.53 -4.38
C GLY A 17 -14.97 1.87 -5.79
N ASN A 18 -16.13 1.36 -6.19
CA ASN A 18 -16.70 1.66 -7.51
C ASN A 18 -17.03 3.15 -7.68
N THR A 19 -17.61 3.78 -6.65
CA THR A 19 -17.92 5.22 -6.68
C THR A 19 -16.64 6.05 -6.78
N VAL A 20 -15.61 5.68 -6.02
CA VAL A 20 -14.28 6.32 -6.12
C VAL A 20 -13.72 6.16 -7.53
N LEU A 21 -13.66 4.94 -8.06
CA LEU A 21 -13.10 4.66 -9.37
C LEU A 21 -13.79 5.48 -10.47
N HIS A 22 -15.12 5.46 -10.50
CA HIS A 22 -15.91 6.21 -11.48
C HIS A 22 -15.61 7.72 -11.45
N GLN A 23 -15.47 8.31 -10.25
CA GLN A 23 -15.12 9.72 -10.13
C GLN A 23 -13.68 10.02 -10.58
N LEU A 24 -12.73 9.12 -10.33
CA LEU A 24 -11.35 9.27 -10.79
C LEU A 24 -11.24 9.16 -12.32
N GLU A 25 -12.02 8.27 -12.95
CA GLU A 25 -12.07 8.12 -14.40
C GLU A 25 -12.63 9.38 -15.10
N ILE A 26 -13.66 10.01 -14.53
CA ILE A 26 -14.20 11.29 -15.04
C ILE A 26 -13.12 12.38 -15.05
N LEU A 27 -12.24 12.39 -14.05
CA LEU A 27 -11.15 13.37 -13.94
C LEU A 27 -9.97 13.10 -14.88
N GLY A 28 -9.99 12.00 -15.66
CA GLY A 28 -8.90 11.63 -16.56
C GLY A 28 -7.93 10.59 -15.99
N GLY A 29 -8.30 9.91 -14.89
CA GLY A 29 -7.67 8.64 -14.51
C GLY A 29 -7.94 7.58 -15.59
N SER A 30 -6.92 6.79 -15.93
CA SER A 30 -7.13 5.61 -16.79
C SER A 30 -7.96 4.53 -16.07
N SER A 31 -8.44 3.53 -16.81
CA SER A 31 -9.15 2.38 -16.23
C SER A 31 -8.36 1.80 -15.05
N GLY A 32 -9.05 1.71 -13.91
CA GLY A 32 -8.43 1.32 -12.64
C GLY A 32 -8.67 -0.14 -12.28
N THR A 33 -8.06 -0.54 -11.17
CA THR A 33 -8.30 -1.84 -10.54
C THR A 33 -8.75 -1.62 -9.11
N ILE A 34 -9.78 -2.35 -8.69
CA ILE A 34 -10.23 -2.40 -7.30
C ILE A 34 -9.87 -3.76 -6.75
N PHE A 35 -9.11 -3.79 -5.66
CA PHE A 35 -8.81 -5.02 -4.93
C PHE A 35 -9.23 -4.92 -3.48
N TYR A 36 -9.56 -6.07 -2.90
CA TYR A 36 -9.96 -6.16 -1.50
C TYR A 36 -8.73 -6.19 -0.59
N GLY A 37 -8.88 -5.58 0.58
CA GLY A 37 -7.89 -5.70 1.64
C GLY A 37 -8.48 -5.50 3.01
N GLU A 38 -7.60 -5.58 4.00
CA GLU A 38 -7.93 -5.49 5.41
C GLU A 38 -7.11 -4.37 6.05
N GLY A 39 -7.81 -3.34 6.52
CA GLY A 39 -7.21 -2.21 7.22
C GLY A 39 -7.10 -2.49 8.71
N THR A 40 -5.97 -2.11 9.30
CA THR A 40 -5.72 -2.36 10.73
C THR A 40 -5.75 -1.10 11.60
N SER A 41 -5.82 0.10 11.02
CA SER A 41 -5.77 1.38 11.76
C SER A 41 -6.87 1.51 12.82
N HIS A 42 -6.51 1.51 14.11
CA HIS A 42 -7.48 1.60 15.21
C HIS A 42 -8.09 3.01 15.32
N THR A 43 -9.42 3.10 15.28
CA THR A 43 -10.18 4.22 15.85
C THR A 43 -10.21 4.08 17.38
N LYS A 44 -10.26 5.20 18.11
CA LYS A 44 -10.14 5.27 19.58
C LYS A 44 -11.21 4.50 20.37
N GLN A 45 -12.20 3.89 19.72
CA GLN A 45 -13.34 3.27 20.39
C GLN A 45 -13.23 1.76 20.63
N VAL A 46 -12.22 1.07 20.09
CA VAL A 46 -12.08 -0.38 20.33
C VAL A 46 -10.78 -0.68 21.06
N LYS A 47 -10.80 -0.53 22.38
CA LYS A 47 -9.86 -1.20 23.31
C LYS A 47 -10.28 -2.67 23.41
N ARG A 48 -9.94 -3.49 22.41
CA ARG A 48 -9.90 -4.95 22.56
C ARG A 48 -8.85 -5.50 21.60
N SER A 49 -8.02 -6.39 22.12
CA SER A 49 -6.98 -7.13 21.40
C SER A 49 -7.51 -7.96 20.21
N ASP A 50 -8.84 -8.09 20.07
CA ASP A 50 -9.54 -8.93 19.08
C ASP A 50 -10.47 -8.14 18.13
N ALA A 51 -10.22 -6.85 17.89
CA ALA A 51 -11.01 -6.12 16.90
C ALA A 51 -10.77 -6.71 15.50
N ALA A 52 -11.83 -7.26 14.88
CA ALA A 52 -11.75 -7.81 13.52
C ALA A 52 -11.16 -6.78 12.54
N PRO A 53 -10.29 -7.19 11.60
CA PRO A 53 -9.74 -6.28 10.60
C PRO A 53 -10.86 -5.56 9.84
N SER A 54 -10.70 -4.25 9.62
CA SER A 54 -11.69 -3.48 8.87
C SER A 54 -11.61 -3.85 7.40
N ARG A 55 -12.75 -4.18 6.77
CA ARG A 55 -12.79 -4.53 5.34
C ARG A 55 -12.60 -3.28 4.50
N LYS A 56 -11.58 -3.28 3.65
CA LYS A 56 -11.21 -2.16 2.78
C LYS A 56 -11.29 -2.56 1.30
N GLU A 57 -11.49 -1.55 0.48
CA GLU A 57 -11.26 -1.59 -0.96
C GLU A 57 -10.10 -0.65 -1.26
N ILE A 58 -9.16 -1.12 -2.06
CA ILE A 58 -8.05 -0.33 -2.57
C ILE A 58 -8.32 -0.12 -4.06
N VAL A 59 -8.53 1.14 -4.42
CA VAL A 59 -8.66 1.58 -5.81
C VAL A 59 -7.29 2.03 -6.28
N MET A 60 -6.81 1.47 -7.38
CA MET A 60 -5.56 1.83 -8.02
C MET A 60 -5.86 2.30 -9.44
N VAL A 61 -5.47 3.54 -9.77
CA VAL A 61 -5.58 4.10 -11.12
C VAL A 61 -4.22 4.62 -11.55
N SER A 62 -3.90 4.49 -12.84
CA SER A 62 -2.79 5.22 -13.45
C SER A 62 -3.31 6.57 -13.96
N ALA A 63 -2.56 7.64 -13.72
CA ALA A 63 -2.89 8.97 -14.21
C ALA A 63 -1.63 9.76 -14.61
N PRO A 64 -1.74 10.74 -15.50
CA PRO A 64 -0.69 11.74 -15.71
C PRO A 64 -0.30 12.41 -14.39
N SER A 65 1.00 12.66 -14.17
CA SER A 65 1.48 13.35 -12.97
C SER A 65 0.89 14.77 -12.81
N THR A 66 0.42 15.38 -13.90
CA THR A 66 -0.25 16.70 -13.89
C THR A 66 -1.59 16.69 -13.15
N LEU A 67 -2.30 15.56 -13.13
CA LEU A 67 -3.61 15.44 -12.46
C LEU A 67 -3.52 15.07 -10.97
N GLN A 68 -2.31 14.82 -10.46
CA GLN A 68 -2.09 14.36 -9.09
C GLN A 68 -2.79 15.26 -8.05
N GLY A 69 -2.66 16.58 -8.18
CA GLY A 69 -3.28 17.54 -7.26
C GLY A 69 -4.81 17.44 -7.26
N GLU A 70 -5.41 17.34 -8.45
CA GLU A 70 -6.86 17.28 -8.63
C GLU A 70 -7.44 15.96 -8.10
N LEU A 71 -6.77 14.82 -8.35
CA LEU A 71 -7.18 13.51 -7.84
C LEU A 71 -7.21 13.49 -6.31
N HIS A 72 -6.17 14.03 -5.67
CA HIS A 72 -6.12 14.14 -4.21
C HIS A 72 -7.24 15.04 -3.66
N LYS A 73 -7.48 16.19 -4.30
CA LYS A 73 -8.55 17.12 -3.93
C LYS A 73 -9.93 16.46 -4.03
N LEU A 74 -10.21 15.79 -5.14
CA LEU A 74 -11.46 15.07 -5.38
C LEU A 74 -11.75 14.06 -4.27
N VAL A 75 -10.75 13.27 -3.86
CA VAL A 75 -10.95 12.24 -2.82
C VAL A 75 -11.12 12.87 -1.43
N GLN A 76 -10.39 13.96 -1.14
CA GLN A 76 -10.55 14.71 0.11
C GLN A 76 -11.97 15.25 0.27
N GLU A 77 -12.49 15.89 -0.79
CA GLU A 77 -13.81 16.51 -0.79
C GLU A 77 -14.94 15.47 -0.82
N SER A 78 -14.82 14.43 -1.66
CA SER A 78 -15.91 13.48 -1.91
C SER A 78 -16.01 12.37 -0.86
N PHE A 79 -14.89 11.98 -0.23
CA PHE A 79 -14.85 10.80 0.66
C PHE A 79 -14.38 11.11 2.08
N THR A 80 -14.13 12.38 2.41
CA THR A 80 -13.80 12.85 3.76
C THR A 80 -12.60 12.11 4.37
N ILE A 81 -11.63 11.71 3.54
CA ILE A 81 -10.48 10.90 3.96
C ILE A 81 -9.57 11.61 4.98
N GLU A 82 -9.73 12.91 5.17
CA GLU A 82 -9.03 13.68 6.20
C GLU A 82 -9.46 13.31 7.63
N ARG A 83 -10.65 12.71 7.80
CA ARG A 83 -11.07 12.18 9.10
C ARG A 83 -10.37 10.85 9.36
N LYS A 84 -9.79 10.72 10.56
CA LYS A 84 -9.13 9.49 10.98
C LYS A 84 -10.05 8.29 10.75
N GLY A 85 -9.56 7.30 10.01
CA GLY A 85 -10.27 6.04 9.73
C GLY A 85 -11.17 6.03 8.50
N HIS A 86 -11.34 7.15 7.80
CA HIS A 86 -12.26 7.25 6.64
C HIS A 86 -11.59 6.95 5.29
N GLY A 87 -10.26 6.88 5.26
CA GLY A 87 -9.50 6.41 4.11
C GLY A 87 -8.12 7.02 4.06
N ILE A 88 -7.31 6.58 3.10
CA ILE A 88 -6.00 7.17 2.79
C ILE A 88 -5.86 7.20 1.27
N ALA A 89 -5.36 8.29 0.71
CA ALA A 89 -4.98 8.36 -0.69
C ALA A 89 -3.51 8.72 -0.83
N PHE A 90 -2.80 8.09 -1.75
CA PHE A 90 -1.39 8.37 -1.98
C PHE A 90 -0.98 8.12 -3.42
N SER A 91 0.01 8.88 -3.88
CA SER A 91 0.54 8.83 -5.23
C SER A 91 1.95 8.25 -5.23
N VAL A 92 2.22 7.30 -6.12
CA VAL A 92 3.54 6.70 -6.33
C VAL A 92 3.97 6.99 -7.77
N PRO A 93 5.15 7.59 -7.98
CA PRO A 93 5.66 7.83 -9.33
C PRO A 93 5.93 6.49 -10.01
N PHE A 94 5.40 6.30 -11.21
CA PHE A 94 5.58 5.08 -11.99
C PHE A 94 5.93 5.42 -13.43
N VAL A 95 6.91 4.72 -13.98
CA VAL A 95 7.21 4.77 -15.40
C VAL A 95 6.84 3.40 -15.95
N GLU A 96 5.99 3.40 -16.97
CA GLU A 96 5.66 2.18 -17.70
C GLU A 96 6.93 1.59 -18.27
N TRP A 97 7.14 0.29 -18.04
CA TRP A 97 8.37 -0.36 -18.46
C TRP A 97 8.44 -0.39 -19.99
N ASP A 98 9.38 0.37 -20.55
CA ASP A 98 9.70 0.36 -21.98
C ASP A 98 11.09 -0.29 -22.17
N PRO A 99 11.17 -1.48 -22.82
CA PRO A 99 12.42 -2.20 -23.07
C PRO A 99 13.50 -1.37 -23.80
N SER A 100 13.10 -0.33 -24.52
CA SER A 100 14.00 0.55 -25.28
C SER A 100 14.61 1.68 -24.43
N THR A 101 14.09 1.91 -23.23
CA THR A 101 14.51 3.04 -22.37
C THR A 101 15.51 2.63 -21.31
N THR A 102 16.79 2.94 -21.55
CA THR A 102 17.87 2.85 -20.55
C THR A 102 17.85 4.07 -19.63
N LYS A 103 16.82 4.23 -18.78
CA LYS A 103 16.76 5.39 -17.87
C LYS A 103 17.45 5.14 -16.54
N LYS A 104 18.33 6.09 -16.18
CA LYS A 104 18.95 6.19 -14.85
C LYS A 104 17.87 6.36 -13.78
N ARG A 105 17.93 5.53 -12.74
CA ARG A 105 17.17 5.68 -11.50
C ARG A 105 17.50 7.03 -10.86
N THR A 106 16.62 8.01 -11.00
CA THR A 106 16.70 9.24 -10.20
C THR A 106 16.20 8.93 -8.79
N SER A 107 17.00 9.22 -7.77
CA SER A 107 16.56 9.13 -6.38
C SER A 107 15.53 10.23 -6.13
N LEU A 108 14.24 9.89 -6.13
CA LEU A 108 13.18 10.82 -5.77
C LEU A 108 13.19 11.00 -4.26
N LYS A 109 13.55 12.20 -3.79
CA LYS A 109 13.38 12.56 -2.38
C LYS A 109 11.90 12.75 -2.11
N SER A 110 11.34 11.97 -1.18
CA SER A 110 9.98 12.14 -0.69
C SER A 110 9.94 12.24 0.84
N SER A 111 9.00 13.03 1.35
CA SER A 111 8.68 13.12 2.77
C SER A 111 8.00 11.86 3.32
N HIS A 112 7.40 11.04 2.47
CA HIS A 112 6.67 9.82 2.85
C HIS A 112 7.00 8.68 1.91
N HIS A 113 6.87 7.46 2.42
CA HIS A 113 7.08 6.25 1.65
C HIS A 113 6.01 5.22 1.96
N CYS A 114 5.75 4.33 1.00
CA CYS A 114 4.95 3.14 1.21
C CYS A 114 5.89 1.93 1.25
N ILE A 115 5.96 1.28 2.40
CA ILE A 115 6.67 0.02 2.60
C ILE A 115 5.71 -1.09 2.16
N PHE A 116 6.15 -1.89 1.21
CA PHE A 116 5.49 -3.12 0.78
C PHE A 116 6.27 -4.30 1.35
N ALA A 117 5.63 -5.13 2.15
CA ALA A 117 6.16 -6.41 2.59
C ALA A 117 5.28 -7.54 2.07
N ILE A 118 5.87 -8.47 1.32
CA ILE A 118 5.17 -9.63 0.76
C ILE A 118 5.63 -10.84 1.55
N VAL A 119 4.72 -11.41 2.34
CA VAL A 119 4.99 -12.50 3.28
C VAL A 119 4.07 -13.67 3.02
N ASP A 120 4.34 -14.83 3.63
CA ASP A 120 3.42 -15.96 3.57
C ASP A 120 2.04 -15.60 4.11
N ARG A 121 1.00 -16.19 3.51
CA ARG A 121 -0.37 -16.04 3.99
C ARG A 121 -0.47 -16.35 5.49
N GLY A 122 -1.10 -15.46 6.24
CA GLY A 122 -1.24 -15.55 7.70
C GLY A 122 -0.20 -14.75 8.48
N LYS A 123 0.94 -14.42 7.87
CA LYS A 123 1.99 -13.57 8.49
C LYS A 123 1.73 -12.07 8.35
N GLY A 124 0.71 -11.65 7.60
CA GLY A 124 0.38 -10.23 7.44
C GLY A 124 0.09 -9.50 8.76
N GLY A 125 -0.59 -10.17 9.70
CA GLY A 125 -0.86 -9.62 11.04
C GLY A 125 0.40 -9.42 11.88
N GLU A 126 1.32 -10.39 11.83
CA GLU A 126 2.63 -10.31 12.48
C GLU A 126 3.49 -9.19 11.88
N CYS A 127 3.50 -9.05 10.55
CA CYS A 127 4.15 -7.94 9.86
C CYS A 127 3.65 -6.57 10.36
N ILE A 128 2.33 -6.41 10.50
CA ILE A 128 1.73 -5.16 10.99
C ILE A 128 2.08 -4.94 12.46
N LYS A 129 2.11 -5.99 13.28
CA LYS A 129 2.54 -5.90 14.68
C LYS A 129 3.99 -5.43 14.78
N ALA A 130 4.91 -6.02 14.01
CA ALA A 130 6.30 -5.61 13.93
C ALA A 130 6.42 -4.13 13.51
N ALA A 131 5.72 -3.74 12.44
CA ALA A 131 5.71 -2.36 11.98
C ALA A 131 5.24 -1.37 13.08
N ARG A 132 4.19 -1.73 13.83
CA ARG A 132 3.64 -0.89 14.92
C ARG A 132 4.60 -0.76 16.10
N LEU A 133 5.31 -1.83 16.45
CA LEU A 133 6.33 -1.78 17.51
C LEU A 133 7.45 -0.78 17.17
N ALA A 134 7.78 -0.66 15.88
CA ALA A 134 8.73 0.34 15.37
C ALA A 134 8.12 1.72 15.10
N GLY A 135 6.84 1.96 15.43
CA GLY A 135 6.19 3.26 15.36
C GLY A 135 5.18 3.46 14.23
N ALA A 136 4.96 2.46 13.36
CA ALA A 136 3.94 2.55 12.31
C ALA A 136 2.54 2.75 12.90
N ARG A 137 1.69 3.52 12.21
CA ARG A 137 0.31 3.78 12.64
C ARG A 137 -0.63 2.61 12.39
N GLY A 138 -0.29 1.75 11.43
CA GLY A 138 -1.09 0.66 10.93
C GLY A 138 -0.64 0.30 9.52
N GLY A 139 -1.40 -0.59 8.90
CA GLY A 139 -1.19 -0.98 7.52
C GLY A 139 -2.47 -1.58 6.92
N THR A 140 -2.38 -1.85 5.63
CA THR A 140 -3.41 -2.55 4.86
C THR A 140 -2.83 -3.87 4.39
N VAL A 141 -3.54 -4.96 4.59
CA VAL A 141 -3.17 -6.28 4.06
C VAL A 141 -4.00 -6.55 2.81
N VAL A 142 -3.36 -6.98 1.75
CA VAL A 142 -3.98 -7.44 0.51
C VAL A 142 -3.56 -8.89 0.31
N HIS A 143 -4.51 -9.73 -0.05
CA HIS A 143 -4.25 -11.14 -0.27
C HIS A 143 -3.89 -11.41 -1.72
N GLY A 144 -2.90 -12.28 -1.95
CA GLY A 144 -2.46 -12.64 -3.29
C GLY A 144 -1.85 -14.03 -3.35
N HIS A 145 -1.26 -14.32 -4.50
CA HIS A 145 -0.53 -15.56 -4.77
C HIS A 145 0.88 -15.21 -5.27
N GLY A 146 1.86 -16.03 -4.93
CA GLY A 146 3.24 -15.87 -5.36
C GLY A 146 3.54 -16.67 -6.62
N ALA A 147 4.43 -16.15 -7.46
CA ALA A 147 4.92 -16.83 -8.66
C ALA A 147 6.23 -17.62 -8.41
N GLY A 148 6.56 -17.92 -7.14
CA GLY A 148 7.78 -18.65 -6.80
C GLY A 148 7.78 -20.05 -7.41
N ILE A 149 8.94 -20.50 -7.88
CA ILE A 149 9.12 -21.87 -8.39
C ILE A 149 8.67 -22.83 -7.28
N PRO A 150 7.69 -23.72 -7.51
CA PRO A 150 7.25 -24.67 -6.51
C PRO A 150 8.44 -25.51 -6.04
N VAL A 151 8.74 -25.47 -4.74
CA VAL A 151 9.86 -26.24 -4.16
C VAL A 151 9.57 -27.74 -4.24
N ASN A 152 8.30 -28.13 -4.38
CA ASN A 152 7.86 -29.51 -4.46
C ASN A 152 6.84 -29.71 -5.59
N TYR A 153 7.23 -30.45 -6.63
CA TYR A 153 6.32 -31.03 -7.62
C TYR A 153 5.81 -32.37 -7.08
N TYR A 154 4.74 -32.37 -6.30
CA TYR A 154 3.99 -33.60 -6.03
C TYR A 154 2.85 -33.68 -7.06
N PHE A 155 2.97 -34.58 -8.05
CA PHE A 155 1.95 -34.81 -9.08
C PHE A 155 1.75 -33.58 -10.02
N PRO A 156 1.01 -33.67 -11.14
CA PRO A 156 0.94 -32.59 -12.15
C PRO A 156 0.13 -31.35 -11.70
N LEU A 157 0.13 -31.04 -10.41
CA LEU A 157 -0.58 -29.91 -9.79
C LEU A 157 0.43 -28.84 -9.38
N ALA A 158 0.41 -27.70 -10.07
CA ALA A 158 1.16 -26.52 -9.64
C ALA A 158 0.47 -25.92 -8.41
N ILE A 159 1.08 -26.08 -7.23
CA ILE A 159 0.59 -25.46 -5.99
C ILE A 159 1.11 -24.03 -5.93
N GLU A 160 0.22 -23.05 -6.15
CA GLU A 160 0.55 -21.63 -6.04
C GLU A 160 0.65 -21.20 -4.56
N PRO A 161 1.79 -20.67 -4.11
CA PRO A 161 1.93 -20.22 -2.73
C PRO A 161 1.03 -19.01 -2.47
N GLN A 162 0.21 -19.07 -1.42
CA GLN A 162 -0.59 -17.93 -0.98
C GLN A 162 0.28 -16.91 -0.23
N LYS A 163 0.06 -15.62 -0.49
CA LYS A 163 0.83 -14.51 0.07
C LYS A 163 -0.08 -13.43 0.66
N ASP A 164 0.45 -12.71 1.63
CA ASP A 164 -0.09 -11.45 2.13
C ASP A 164 0.85 -10.30 1.73
N ILE A 165 0.30 -9.30 1.06
CA ILE A 165 0.96 -8.06 0.68
C ILE A 165 0.55 -7.00 1.70
N VAL A 166 1.51 -6.56 2.51
CA VAL A 166 1.30 -5.57 3.57
C VAL A 166 1.80 -4.22 3.12
N MET A 167 0.92 -3.22 3.16
CA MET A 167 1.20 -1.84 2.80
C MET A 167 1.24 -0.97 4.06
N VAL A 168 2.39 -0.36 4.35
CA VAL A 168 2.59 0.53 5.49
C VAL A 168 3.07 1.89 5.00
N LEU A 169 2.28 2.94 5.26
CA LEU A 169 2.65 4.32 4.97
C LEU A 169 3.38 4.92 6.18
N ALA A 170 4.55 5.50 5.93
CA ALA A 170 5.44 6.06 6.94
C ALA A 170 6.06 7.38 6.48
N ALA A 171 6.36 8.27 7.42
CA ALA A 171 7.21 9.43 7.15
C ALA A 171 8.65 8.95 6.88
N SER A 172 9.44 9.72 6.12
CA SER A 172 10.78 9.30 5.67
C SER A 172 11.74 8.93 6.81
N ASP A 173 11.62 9.57 7.96
CA ASP A 173 12.39 9.33 9.18
C ASP A 173 11.94 8.06 9.93
N GLU A 174 10.70 7.63 9.73
CA GLU A 174 10.14 6.40 10.32
C GLU A 174 10.44 5.14 9.47
N VAL A 175 10.85 5.28 8.20
CA VAL A 175 11.01 4.15 7.26
C VAL A 175 12.06 3.15 7.71
N SER A 176 13.27 3.62 8.07
CA SER A 176 14.39 2.72 8.44
C SER A 176 14.05 1.82 9.63
N PRO A 177 13.60 2.35 10.80
CA PRO A 177 13.28 1.50 11.94
C PRO A 177 12.12 0.54 11.65
N ILE A 178 11.08 0.98 10.92
CA ILE A 178 9.96 0.09 10.54
C ILE A 178 10.44 -1.04 9.65
N ARG A 179 11.22 -0.73 8.62
CA ARG A 179 11.79 -1.72 7.70
C ARG A 179 12.62 -2.75 8.45
N GLU A 180 13.55 -2.29 9.29
CA GLU A 180 14.47 -3.17 10.02
C GLU A 180 13.73 -4.09 10.99
N GLU A 181 12.73 -3.57 11.70
CA GLU A 181 11.90 -4.37 12.60
C GLU A 181 11.10 -5.44 11.85
N ILE A 182 10.47 -5.10 10.71
CA ILE A 182 9.76 -6.07 9.87
C ILE A 182 10.74 -7.14 9.36
N TYR A 183 11.92 -6.71 8.88
CA TYR A 183 12.93 -7.61 8.32
C TYR A 183 13.38 -8.64 9.36
N ARG A 184 13.67 -8.18 10.59
CA ARG A 184 14.08 -9.03 11.71
C ARG A 184 12.93 -9.92 12.23
N ALA A 185 11.74 -9.37 12.44
CA ALA A 185 10.64 -10.10 13.07
C ALA A 185 10.11 -11.25 12.20
N LEU A 186 10.27 -11.17 10.88
CA LEU A 186 9.77 -12.15 9.93
C LEU A 186 10.88 -12.98 9.27
N ASP A 187 12.14 -12.83 9.73
CA ASP A 187 13.32 -13.47 9.18
C ASP A 187 13.39 -13.33 7.63
N LEU A 188 13.23 -12.12 7.11
CA LEU A 188 13.17 -11.86 5.66
C LEU A 188 14.50 -12.09 4.94
N GLU A 189 15.60 -12.25 5.67
CA GLU A 189 16.89 -12.69 5.13
C GLU A 189 16.86 -14.15 4.68
N LYS A 190 15.93 -14.98 5.19
CA LYS A 190 15.85 -16.40 4.84
C LYS A 190 15.08 -16.56 3.52
N PRO A 191 15.63 -17.32 2.55
CA PRO A 191 14.94 -17.58 1.30
C PRO A 191 13.53 -18.15 1.51
N GLY A 192 12.55 -17.59 0.79
CA GLY A 192 11.16 -18.05 0.81
C GLY A 192 10.24 -17.33 1.81
N ASN A 193 10.79 -16.65 2.83
CA ASN A 193 9.99 -15.98 3.87
C ASN A 193 9.28 -14.70 3.38
N GLY A 194 9.72 -14.16 2.24
CA GLY A 194 9.13 -12.99 1.65
C GLY A 194 10.16 -12.03 1.09
N PHE A 195 9.70 -10.85 0.71
CA PHE A 195 10.57 -9.73 0.36
C PHE A 195 9.90 -8.40 0.71
N LEU A 196 10.72 -7.38 0.93
CA LEU A 196 10.27 -6.05 1.29
C LEU A 196 10.92 -5.03 0.36
N PHE A 197 10.11 -4.11 -0.15
CA PHE A 197 10.59 -2.95 -0.88
C PHE A 197 9.86 -1.68 -0.43
N VAL A 198 10.46 -0.53 -0.73
CA VAL A 198 9.95 0.77 -0.32
C VAL A 198 9.77 1.63 -1.57
N LEU A 199 8.58 2.19 -1.74
CA LEU A 199 8.27 3.11 -2.84
C LEU A 199 8.12 4.54 -2.31
N PRO A 200 8.67 5.56 -3.01
CA PRO A 200 8.46 6.96 -2.64
C PRO A 200 7.00 7.35 -2.88
N VAL A 201 6.45 8.17 -2.00
CA VAL A 201 5.08 8.70 -2.14
C VAL A 201 5.16 10.18 -2.49
N THR A 202 4.78 10.59 -3.70
CA THR A 202 4.88 12.01 -4.12
C THR A 202 3.88 12.92 -3.42
N GLN A 203 2.71 12.38 -3.08
CA GLN A 203 1.67 13.10 -2.33
C GLN A 203 0.81 12.11 -1.55
N ILE A 204 0.31 12.57 -0.40
CA ILE A 204 -0.49 11.76 0.53
C ILE A 204 -1.62 12.61 1.13
N SER A 205 -2.81 12.04 1.23
CA SER A 205 -4.01 12.63 1.84
C SER A 205 -4.63 11.64 2.83
N GLY A 206 -5.23 12.16 3.91
CA GLY A 206 -5.81 11.34 4.98
C GLY A 206 -4.80 10.73 5.96
N PHE A 207 -3.50 11.01 5.78
CA PHE A 207 -2.45 10.58 6.70
C PHE A 207 -2.26 11.58 7.86
N LEU A 208 -3.06 11.44 8.92
CA LEU A 208 -2.97 12.35 10.08
C LEU A 208 -1.69 12.14 10.90
N LYS A 209 -0.79 13.12 10.90
CA LYS A 209 0.41 13.13 11.76
C LYS A 209 0.07 12.82 13.22
N ARG A 210 0.88 11.97 13.86
CA ARG A 210 0.79 11.77 15.32
C ARG A 210 1.15 13.11 15.96
N ARG A 211 0.24 13.69 16.76
CA ARG A 211 0.64 14.79 17.65
C ARG A 211 1.72 14.23 18.58
N ALA A 212 2.88 14.90 18.62
CA ALA A 212 3.90 14.60 19.62
C ALA A 212 3.25 14.71 21.00
N LYS A 213 3.53 13.72 21.85
CA LYS A 213 3.10 13.72 23.25
C LYS A 213 4.18 14.38 24.08
#